data_AF-A0A0A1TGV2-F1
#
_entry.id   AF-A0A0A1TGV2-F1
#
_cell.length_a   1.000
_cell.length_b   1.000
_cell.length_c   1.000
_cell.angle_alpha   90.00
_cell.angle_beta   90.00
_cell.angle_gamma   90.00
#
_symmetry.space_group_name_H-M   'P 1'
#
loop_
_entity.id
_entity.type
_entity.pdbx_description
1 polymer ?
#
loop_
_entity_poly.entity_id
_entity_poly.type
_entity_poly.pdbx_seq_one_letter_code
_entity_poly.pdbx_strand_id
1 'polypeptide(L)'
;MGALKYVEELQKKKQSDVMRFLLRVRCWELRQLNVIHRASRPSRPDKARRLGYKAKQGYVVYRVRVRRGGRKKPARKGATYGKPTNQGINQLKYQRSLRATAEERVGRRCANLRVLNSYWINQDSTYKYFEVILVDPQHKAIRIDPRINWIVNPVHKHREARGLTSTGKRSRGLNKGHRYNKTTAGRRKTWKRHNTLSLWRYR
;
A
#
# COMPACT_ATOMS: atom_id res chain seq x y z
N MET A 1 9.10 24.05 -18.74
CA MET A 1 9.04 22.77 -17.99
C MET A 1 8.88 23.09 -16.50
N GLY A 2 7.87 22.58 -15.78
CA GLY A 2 7.62 22.98 -14.38
C GLY A 2 8.55 22.31 -13.35
N ALA A 3 8.78 22.97 -12.21
CA ALA A 3 9.71 22.49 -11.16
C ALA A 3 9.50 21.02 -10.73
N LEU A 4 8.24 20.57 -10.62
CA LEU A 4 7.92 19.19 -10.24
C LEU A 4 8.39 18.14 -11.26
N LYS A 5 8.54 18.52 -12.52
CA LYS A 5 9.04 17.64 -13.58
C LYS A 5 10.53 17.35 -13.37
N TYR A 6 11.32 18.37 -13.02
CA TYR A 6 12.74 18.19 -12.67
C TYR A 6 12.92 17.29 -11.44
N VAL A 7 12.11 17.49 -10.39
CA VAL A 7 12.12 16.62 -9.19
C VAL A 7 11.80 15.17 -9.56
N GLU A 8 10.84 14.95 -10.47
CA GLU A 8 10.56 13.61 -10.97
C GLU A 8 11.76 12.99 -11.69
N GLU A 9 12.41 13.72 -12.61
CA GLU A 9 13.54 13.20 -13.37
C GLU A 9 14.74 12.88 -12.47
N LEU A 10 15.04 13.73 -11.47
CA LEU A 10 16.04 13.45 -10.44
C LEU A 10 15.72 12.15 -9.69
N GLN A 11 14.45 11.95 -9.32
CA GLN A 11 14.00 10.75 -8.63
C GLN A 11 14.03 9.49 -9.50
N LYS A 12 14.15 9.59 -10.83
CA LYS A 12 14.38 8.41 -11.69
C LYS A 12 15.84 7.96 -11.59
N LYS A 13 16.80 8.89 -11.53
CA LYS A 13 18.24 8.63 -11.42
C LYS A 13 18.69 8.37 -9.97
N LYS A 14 18.08 7.40 -9.27
CA LYS A 14 18.36 7.12 -7.85
C LYS A 14 19.79 6.64 -7.53
N GLN A 15 20.51 6.15 -8.54
CA GLN A 15 21.90 5.69 -8.40
C GLN A 15 22.92 6.82 -8.58
N SER A 16 22.51 8.03 -8.96
CA SER A 16 23.40 9.19 -8.97
C SER A 16 23.91 9.50 -7.56
N ASP A 17 25.11 10.05 -7.46
CA ASP A 17 25.76 10.29 -6.17
C ASP A 17 24.97 11.26 -5.29
N VAL A 18 24.39 12.30 -5.88
CA VAL A 18 23.49 13.25 -5.20
C VAL A 18 22.31 12.53 -4.55
N MET A 19 21.64 11.65 -5.31
CA MET A 19 20.48 10.91 -4.79
C MET A 19 20.88 9.85 -3.75
N ARG A 20 22.01 9.17 -3.95
CA ARG A 20 22.52 8.18 -3.00
C ARG A 20 22.91 8.82 -1.68
N PHE A 21 23.61 9.95 -1.73
CA PHE A 21 23.97 10.74 -0.54
C PHE A 21 22.70 11.17 0.22
N LEU A 22 21.76 11.80 -0.47
CA LEU A 22 20.51 12.27 0.14
C LEU A 22 19.69 11.12 0.75
N LEU A 23 19.59 9.99 0.06
CA LEU A 23 18.88 8.82 0.58
C LEU A 23 19.61 8.19 1.77
N ARG A 24 20.94 8.20 1.82
CA ARG A 24 21.71 7.69 2.96
C ARG A 24 21.45 8.51 4.22
N VAL A 25 21.53 9.84 4.14
CA VAL A 25 21.24 10.75 5.26
C VAL A 25 19.80 10.59 5.75
N ARG A 26 18.82 10.61 4.83
CA ARG A 26 17.40 10.39 5.17
C ARG A 26 17.16 9.02 5.81
N CYS A 27 17.86 7.98 5.36
CA CYS A 27 17.68 6.65 5.92
C CYS A 27 18.23 6.56 7.34
N TRP A 28 19.29 7.29 7.65
CA TRP A 28 19.80 7.41 9.02
C TRP A 28 18.76 8.08 9.93
N GLU A 29 18.20 9.22 9.53
CA GLU A 29 17.14 9.92 10.29
C GLU A 29 15.92 9.00 10.53
N LEU A 30 15.44 8.34 9.48
CA LEU A 30 14.29 7.42 9.56
C LEU A 30 14.51 6.20 10.45
N ARG A 31 15.78 5.81 10.70
CA ARG A 31 16.11 4.71 11.61
C ARG A 31 15.92 5.12 13.07
N GLN A 32 16.23 6.37 13.40
CA GLN A 32 16.11 6.93 14.76
C GLN A 32 14.65 7.18 15.15
N LEU A 33 13.79 7.45 14.17
CA LEU A 33 12.37 7.71 14.42
C LEU A 33 11.55 6.43 14.69
N ASN A 34 10.41 6.62 15.34
CA ASN A 34 9.44 5.56 15.63
C ASN A 34 8.96 4.84 14.35
N VAL A 35 8.58 3.56 14.50
CA VAL A 35 8.17 2.68 13.40
C VAL A 35 7.05 3.30 12.54
N ILE A 36 6.10 3.96 13.19
CA ILE A 36 5.02 4.73 12.56
C ILE A 36 5.02 6.10 13.22
N HIS A 37 5.22 7.16 12.44
CA HIS A 37 5.18 8.54 12.92
C HIS A 37 4.56 9.46 11.87
N ARG A 38 3.98 10.57 12.33
CA ARG A 38 3.41 11.59 11.45
C ARG A 38 4.53 12.43 10.85
N ALA A 39 4.46 12.68 9.54
CA ALA A 39 5.33 13.65 8.87
C ALA A 39 4.58 14.98 8.73
N SER A 40 5.26 16.09 8.99
CA SER A 40 4.71 17.44 8.82
C SER A 40 4.42 17.76 7.35
N ARG A 41 5.32 17.33 6.44
CA ARG A 41 5.21 17.51 4.99
C ARG A 41 5.66 16.24 4.26
N PRO A 42 5.14 15.98 3.05
CA PRO A 42 5.60 14.85 2.23
C PRO A 42 7.07 15.05 1.83
N SER A 43 7.91 14.04 2.01
CA SER A 43 9.32 14.08 1.57
C SER A 43 9.48 14.15 0.04
N ARG A 44 8.43 13.76 -0.70
CA ARG A 44 8.35 13.75 -2.16
C ARG A 44 7.07 14.44 -2.63
N PRO A 45 7.06 15.79 -2.73
CA PRO A 45 5.88 16.54 -3.13
C PRO A 45 5.43 16.22 -4.58
N ASP A 46 6.36 15.90 -5.48
CA ASP A 46 6.09 15.43 -6.85
C ASP A 46 5.20 14.18 -6.85
N LYS A 47 5.60 13.18 -6.06
CA LYS A 47 4.95 11.87 -6.04
C LYS A 47 3.66 11.91 -5.25
N ALA A 48 3.64 12.63 -4.13
CA ALA A 48 2.46 12.81 -3.31
C ALA A 48 1.33 13.46 -4.12
N ARG A 49 1.62 14.55 -4.85
CA ARG A 49 0.64 15.25 -5.70
C ARG A 49 0.04 14.35 -6.78
N ARG A 50 0.87 13.56 -7.47
CA ARG A 50 0.39 12.59 -8.47
C ARG A 50 -0.55 11.54 -7.89
N LEU A 51 -0.41 11.23 -6.60
CA LEU A 51 -1.22 10.23 -5.91
C LEU A 51 -2.45 10.85 -5.21
N GLY A 52 -2.70 12.14 -5.40
CA GLY A 52 -3.89 12.83 -4.92
C GLY A 52 -3.71 13.65 -3.65
N TYR A 53 -2.48 13.81 -3.13
CA TYR A 53 -2.20 14.73 -2.03
C TYR A 53 -2.41 16.18 -2.47
N LYS A 54 -3.06 16.97 -1.61
CA LYS A 54 -3.17 18.42 -1.73
C LYS A 54 -2.73 19.05 -0.40
N ALA A 55 -2.02 20.18 -0.50
CA ALA A 55 -1.56 20.93 0.67
C ALA A 55 -2.71 21.80 1.20
N LYS A 56 -3.70 21.17 1.81
CA LYS A 56 -4.81 21.82 2.51
C LYS A 56 -5.17 21.02 3.77
N GLN A 57 -5.92 21.63 4.67
CA GLN A 57 -6.36 20.96 5.89
C GLN A 57 -7.19 19.70 5.59
N GLY A 58 -7.05 18.69 6.46
CA GLY A 58 -7.66 17.37 6.30
C GLY A 58 -6.81 16.34 5.54
N TYR A 59 -5.70 16.73 4.91
CA TYR A 59 -4.69 15.78 4.42
C TYR A 59 -3.57 15.59 5.44
N VAL A 60 -3.18 14.34 5.69
CA VAL A 60 -2.03 14.03 6.54
C VAL A 60 -1.14 12.98 5.90
N VAL A 61 0.14 12.99 6.27
CA VAL A 61 1.13 12.03 5.78
C VAL A 61 1.76 11.33 6.97
N TYR A 62 1.79 10.00 6.93
CA TYR A 62 2.48 9.17 7.92
C TYR A 62 3.62 8.43 7.26
N ARG A 63 4.75 8.36 7.96
CA ARG A 63 5.89 7.53 7.58
C ARG A 63 5.81 6.21 8.34
N VAL A 64 6.10 5.12 7.63
CA VAL A 64 6.12 3.78 8.21
C VAL A 64 7.27 2.97 7.65
N ARG A 65 7.94 2.22 8.53
CA ARG A 65 8.92 1.20 8.12
C ARG A 65 8.33 -0.20 8.18
N VAL A 66 8.64 -1.01 7.17
CA VAL A 66 8.23 -2.42 7.07
C VAL A 66 9.48 -3.26 6.84
N ARG A 67 9.65 -4.31 7.64
CA ARG A 67 10.80 -5.23 7.55
C ARG A 67 10.83 -5.90 6.17
N ARG A 68 12.02 -5.97 5.58
CA ARG A 68 12.33 -6.68 4.34
C ARG A 68 12.39 -8.19 4.59
N GLY A 69 12.29 -8.95 3.50
CA GLY A 69 12.40 -10.40 3.52
C GLY A 69 11.09 -11.12 3.22
N GLY A 70 11.15 -12.45 3.26
CA GLY A 70 10.00 -13.33 3.14
C GLY A 70 9.17 -13.41 4.42
N ARG A 71 8.19 -14.32 4.44
CA ARG A 71 7.35 -14.57 5.61
C ARG A 71 7.56 -16.01 6.05
N LYS A 72 8.25 -16.22 7.18
CA LYS A 72 8.33 -17.54 7.81
C LYS A 72 6.93 -18.01 8.21
N LYS A 73 6.62 -19.30 7.96
CA LYS A 73 5.39 -19.92 8.48
C LYS A 73 5.39 -19.88 10.01
N PRO A 74 4.32 -19.42 10.67
CA PRO A 74 4.21 -19.53 12.12
C PRO A 74 3.92 -20.98 12.48
N ALA A 75 4.96 -21.77 12.73
CA ALA A 75 4.88 -23.16 13.17
C ALA A 75 5.81 -23.35 14.38
N ARG A 76 5.29 -23.94 15.46
CA ARG A 76 6.07 -24.20 16.68
C ARG A 76 7.25 -25.11 16.32
N LYS A 77 8.47 -24.67 16.63
CA LYS A 77 9.74 -25.35 16.27
C LYS A 77 9.90 -25.68 14.77
N GLY A 78 9.10 -25.08 13.88
CA GLY A 78 9.07 -25.45 12.46
C GLY A 78 8.38 -26.79 12.16
N ALA A 79 7.80 -27.46 13.16
CA ALA A 79 7.09 -28.71 12.97
C ALA A 79 5.75 -28.44 12.26
N THR A 80 5.55 -29.13 11.13
CA THR A 80 4.30 -29.05 10.34
C THR A 80 3.83 -30.45 10.03
N TYR A 81 2.55 -30.71 10.31
CA TYR A 81 1.94 -32.02 10.11
C TYR A 81 1.24 -32.12 8.74
N GLY A 82 1.05 -33.35 8.28
CA GLY A 82 0.37 -33.67 7.02
C GLY A 82 1.33 -33.82 5.83
N LYS A 83 0.77 -33.69 4.63
CA LYS A 83 1.45 -34.00 3.36
C LYS A 83 2.74 -33.19 3.16
N PRO A 84 3.82 -33.77 2.57
CA PRO A 84 5.09 -33.09 2.33
C PRO A 84 5.00 -31.71 1.65
N THR A 85 4.03 -31.54 0.74
CA THR A 85 3.78 -30.25 0.05
C THR A 85 3.52 -29.07 1.01
N ASN A 86 2.99 -29.34 2.21
CA ASN A 86 2.63 -28.31 3.20
C ASN A 86 3.73 -28.04 4.25
N GLN A 87 4.87 -28.75 4.15
CA GLN A 87 5.92 -28.72 5.17
C GLN A 87 6.91 -27.55 5.01
N GLY A 88 6.80 -26.76 3.95
CA GLY A 88 7.68 -25.59 3.73
C GLY A 88 7.52 -24.49 4.79
N ILE A 89 8.65 -24.02 5.35
CA ILE A 89 8.69 -22.99 6.41
C ILE A 89 9.31 -21.66 5.93
N ASN A 90 10.52 -21.71 5.38
CA ASN A 90 11.39 -20.53 5.24
C ASN A 90 11.21 -19.78 3.91
N GLN A 91 11.03 -20.49 2.79
CA GLN A 91 11.02 -19.90 1.44
C GLN A 91 9.65 -19.34 1.04
N LEU A 92 8.73 -19.19 1.98
CA LEU A 92 7.40 -18.65 1.72
C LEU A 92 7.44 -17.13 1.49
N LYS A 93 6.75 -16.69 0.43
CA LYS A 93 6.60 -15.28 0.07
C LYS A 93 5.22 -14.79 0.47
N TYR A 94 5.14 -13.59 1.05
CA TYR A 94 3.85 -13.01 1.42
C TYR A 94 3.08 -12.58 0.16
N GLN A 95 1.77 -12.89 0.12
CA GLN A 95 0.93 -12.60 -1.05
C GLN A 95 0.74 -11.10 -1.30
N ARG A 96 0.71 -10.29 -0.23
CA ARG A 96 0.61 -8.82 -0.33
C ARG A 96 2.00 -8.21 -0.41
N SER A 97 2.12 -7.11 -1.15
CA SER A 97 3.38 -6.36 -1.18
C SER A 97 3.65 -5.64 0.16
N LEU A 98 4.93 -5.36 0.45
CA LEU A 98 5.33 -4.61 1.65
C LEU A 98 4.64 -3.23 1.76
N ARG A 99 4.36 -2.59 0.63
CA ARG A 99 3.63 -1.32 0.56
C ARG A 99 2.17 -1.47 1.00
N ALA A 100 1.53 -2.60 0.72
CA ALA A 100 0.17 -2.88 1.20
C ALA A 100 0.17 -3.15 2.71
N THR A 101 1.21 -3.82 3.23
CA THR A 101 1.40 -3.99 4.68
C THR A 101 1.64 -2.65 5.38
N ALA A 102 2.39 -1.73 4.75
CA ALA A 102 2.58 -0.37 5.24
C ALA A 102 1.26 0.39 5.37
N GLU A 103 0.45 0.39 4.30
CA GLU A 103 -0.88 1.01 4.30
C GLU A 103 -1.77 0.43 5.42
N GLU A 104 -1.78 -0.89 5.58
CA GLU A 104 -2.58 -1.57 6.61
C GLU A 104 -2.13 -1.25 8.04
N ARG A 105 -0.82 -1.20 8.30
CA ARG A 105 -0.28 -0.82 9.61
C ARG A 105 -0.68 0.60 10.00
N VAL A 106 -0.58 1.54 9.05
CA VAL A 106 -0.98 2.93 9.29
C VAL A 106 -2.49 3.08 9.42
N GLY A 107 -3.28 2.39 8.58
CA GLY A 107 -4.73 2.39 8.67
C GLY A 107 -5.26 1.86 10.01
N ARG A 108 -4.59 0.85 10.60
CA ARG A 108 -4.91 0.36 11.95
C ARG A 108 -4.52 1.37 13.05
N ARG A 109 -3.36 2.04 12.93
CA ARG A 109 -2.91 3.04 13.90
C ARG A 109 -3.78 4.31 13.89
N CYS A 110 -4.27 4.68 12.71
CA CYS A 110 -5.07 5.88 12.45
C CYS A 110 -6.49 5.50 11.97
N ALA A 111 -7.23 4.74 12.78
CA ALA A 111 -8.49 4.12 12.39
C ALA A 111 -9.60 5.11 11.98
N ASN A 112 -9.57 6.33 12.53
CA ASN A 112 -10.49 7.43 12.19
C ASN A 112 -10.22 8.05 10.82
N LEU A 113 -9.01 7.88 10.28
CA LEU A 113 -8.62 8.43 8.98
C LEU A 113 -8.89 7.45 7.83
N ARG A 114 -8.83 7.97 6.59
CA ARG A 114 -8.99 7.20 5.36
C ARG A 114 -7.68 7.13 4.60
N VAL A 115 -7.17 5.93 4.37
CA VAL A 115 -5.99 5.73 3.50
C VAL A 115 -6.36 6.04 2.05
N LEU A 116 -5.73 7.07 1.48
CA LEU A 116 -5.90 7.44 0.08
C LEU A 116 -4.97 6.60 -0.80
N ASN A 117 -3.66 6.71 -0.55
CA ASN A 117 -2.60 6.05 -1.29
C ASN A 117 -1.29 6.06 -0.48
N SER A 118 -0.23 5.47 -1.02
CA SER A 118 1.10 5.48 -0.40
C SER A 118 2.21 5.59 -1.44
N TYR A 119 3.46 5.79 -1.06
CA TYR A 119 4.60 5.68 -1.96
C TYR A 119 5.89 5.33 -1.22
N TRP A 120 6.84 4.79 -1.97
CA TRP A 120 8.18 4.48 -1.46
C TRP A 120 8.99 5.76 -1.27
N ILE A 121 9.69 5.85 -0.14
CA ILE A 121 10.59 6.97 0.15
C ILE A 121 12.05 6.54 0.27
N ASN A 122 12.31 5.36 0.87
CA ASN A 122 13.67 4.90 1.12
C ASN A 122 13.73 3.40 1.44
N GLN A 123 14.93 2.80 1.45
CA GLN A 123 15.16 1.44 1.95
C GLN A 123 16.60 1.28 2.47
N ASP A 124 16.76 0.47 3.51
CA ASP A 124 18.04 -0.07 3.97
C ASP A 124 18.06 -1.59 3.82
N SER A 125 19.07 -2.28 4.36
CA SER A 125 19.18 -3.74 4.31
C SER A 125 18.01 -4.46 4.99
N THR A 126 17.47 -3.91 6.08
CA THR A 126 16.48 -4.56 6.97
C THR A 126 15.05 -4.08 6.72
N TYR A 127 14.84 -2.86 6.26
CA TYR A 127 13.55 -2.16 6.19
C TYR A 127 13.33 -1.46 4.85
N LYS A 128 12.06 -1.33 4.47
CA LYS A 128 11.59 -0.38 3.46
C LYS A 128 10.70 0.65 4.11
N TYR A 129 10.87 1.90 3.69
CA TYR A 129 10.16 3.05 4.22
C TYR A 129 9.15 3.55 3.20
N PHE A 130 7.94 3.83 3.67
CA PHE A 130 6.84 4.35 2.87
C PHE A 130 6.21 5.56 3.55
N GLU A 131 5.73 6.49 2.72
CA GLU A 131 4.79 7.52 3.15
C GLU A 131 3.38 7.11 2.73
N VAL A 132 2.45 7.15 3.67
CA VAL A 132 1.03 6.87 3.47
C VAL A 132 0.28 8.19 3.58
N ILE A 133 -0.48 8.51 2.53
CA ILE A 133 -1.35 9.67 2.47
C ILE A 133 -2.70 9.26 3.06
N LEU A 134 -3.12 9.95 4.12
CA LEU A 134 -4.44 9.80 4.70
C LEU A 134 -5.23 11.09 4.57
N VAL A 135 -6.54 10.93 4.66
CA VAL A 135 -7.52 11.99 4.62
C VAL A 135 -8.41 11.86 5.85
N ASP A 136 -8.67 12.98 6.51
CA ASP A 136 -9.66 13.08 7.57
C ASP A 136 -11.06 13.28 6.96
N PRO A 137 -11.98 12.29 7.08
CA PRO A 137 -13.33 12.41 6.53
C PRO A 137 -14.23 13.36 7.31
N GLN A 138 -13.87 13.75 8.54
CA GLN A 138 -14.66 14.66 9.37
C GLN A 138 -14.33 16.14 9.08
N HIS A 139 -13.19 16.42 8.47
CA HIS A 139 -12.75 17.78 8.20
C HIS A 139 -13.59 18.49 7.11
N LYS A 140 -14.09 19.70 7.39
CA LYS A 140 -14.93 20.51 6.48
C LYS A 140 -14.31 20.67 5.08
N ALA A 141 -13.02 21.01 5.02
CA ALA A 141 -12.28 21.18 3.76
C ALA A 141 -12.20 19.92 2.87
N ILE A 142 -12.43 18.72 3.43
CA ILE A 142 -12.52 17.46 2.68
C ILE A 142 -13.96 17.20 2.24
N ARG A 143 -14.93 17.42 3.14
CA ARG A 143 -16.35 17.19 2.86
C ARG A 143 -16.89 18.09 1.76
N ILE A 144 -16.45 19.35 1.72
CA ILE A 144 -16.89 20.34 0.73
C ILE A 144 -16.24 20.12 -0.64
N ASP A 145 -15.01 19.59 -0.70
CA ASP A 145 -14.30 19.47 -1.98
C ASP A 145 -14.84 18.29 -2.82
N PRO A 146 -15.50 18.56 -3.97
CA PRO A 146 -16.13 17.53 -4.79
C PRO A 146 -15.12 16.53 -5.40
N ARG A 147 -13.83 16.86 -5.43
CA ARG A 147 -12.79 15.98 -6.00
C ARG A 147 -12.39 14.84 -5.06
N ILE A 148 -12.60 15.00 -3.75
CA ILE A 148 -12.17 14.03 -2.73
C ILE A 148 -13.31 13.57 -1.82
N ASN A 149 -14.43 14.31 -1.76
CA ASN A 149 -15.56 14.02 -0.87
C ASN A 149 -16.08 12.58 -0.97
N TRP A 150 -15.90 11.90 -2.12
CA TRP A 150 -16.21 10.48 -2.29
C TRP A 150 -15.61 9.62 -1.17
N ILE A 151 -14.40 9.94 -0.68
CA ILE A 151 -13.70 9.14 0.36
C ILE A 151 -14.41 9.18 1.72
N VAL A 152 -15.28 10.15 1.93
CA VAL A 152 -16.04 10.36 3.17
C VAL A 152 -17.13 9.31 3.33
N ASN A 153 -17.68 8.81 2.22
CA ASN A 153 -18.79 7.84 2.25
C ASN A 153 -18.42 6.58 3.05
N PRO A 154 -19.38 5.98 3.79
CA PRO A 154 -19.11 4.85 4.67
C PRO A 154 -18.55 3.62 3.93
N VAL A 155 -18.89 3.44 2.65
CA VAL A 155 -18.38 2.36 1.79
C VAL A 155 -16.86 2.41 1.58
N HIS A 156 -16.21 3.53 1.87
CA HIS A 156 -14.77 3.75 1.76
C HIS A 156 -14.02 3.60 3.10
N LYS A 157 -14.66 3.09 4.16
CA LYS A 157 -13.99 2.65 5.39
C LYS A 157 -12.94 1.56 5.09
N HIS A 158 -11.76 1.65 5.71
CA HIS A 158 -10.70 0.64 5.67
C HIS A 158 -10.42 0.04 4.27
N ARG A 159 -10.18 0.90 3.27
CA ARG A 159 -9.85 0.49 1.89
C ARG A 159 -8.57 -0.33 1.83
N GLU A 160 -7.60 -0.01 2.68
CA GLU A 160 -6.33 -0.70 2.85
C GLU A 160 -6.50 -2.14 3.37
N ALA A 161 -7.46 -2.38 4.26
CA ALA A 161 -7.76 -3.73 4.75
C ALA A 161 -8.39 -4.59 3.65
N ARG A 162 -9.28 -4.00 2.84
CA ARG A 162 -9.99 -4.66 1.72
C ARG A 162 -9.17 -4.75 0.43
N GLY A 163 -7.96 -4.19 0.41
CA GLY A 163 -7.09 -4.17 -0.77
C GLY A 163 -7.65 -3.35 -1.95
N LEU A 164 -8.31 -2.23 -1.65
CA LEU A 164 -8.89 -1.31 -2.64
C LEU A 164 -8.00 -0.11 -2.97
N THR A 165 -6.87 0.03 -2.28
CA THR A 165 -5.80 0.98 -2.63
C THR A 165 -5.11 0.57 -3.93
N SER A 166 -4.33 1.49 -4.55
CA SER A 166 -3.59 1.19 -5.78
C SER A 166 -2.69 -0.05 -5.63
N THR A 167 -2.02 -0.15 -4.48
CA THR A 167 -1.17 -1.28 -4.12
C THR A 167 -1.97 -2.56 -3.93
N GLY A 168 -3.10 -2.50 -3.22
CA GLY A 168 -3.97 -3.65 -2.98
C GLY A 168 -4.54 -4.22 -4.28
N LYS A 169 -5.04 -3.35 -5.17
CA LYS A 169 -5.55 -3.77 -6.49
C LYS A 169 -4.48 -4.48 -7.32
N ARG A 170 -3.23 -3.97 -7.31
CA ARG A 170 -2.10 -4.61 -7.99
C ARG A 170 -1.79 -5.99 -7.42
N SER A 171 -1.71 -6.14 -6.09
CA SER A 171 -1.48 -7.44 -5.45
C SER A 171 -2.60 -8.46 -5.71
N ARG A 172 -3.84 -7.99 -5.91
CA ARG A 172 -4.98 -8.84 -6.26
C ARG A 172 -5.00 -9.29 -7.74
N GLY A 173 -4.09 -8.78 -8.57
CA GLY A 173 -4.08 -9.04 -10.00
C GLY A 173 -5.31 -8.49 -10.71
N LEU A 174 -5.84 -7.35 -10.26
CA LEU A 174 -6.96 -6.69 -10.94
C LEU A 174 -6.44 -5.88 -12.12
N ASN A 175 -6.70 -6.36 -13.33
CA ASN A 175 -6.36 -5.67 -14.57
C ASN A 175 -7.24 -6.21 -15.72
N LYS A 176 -7.03 -5.71 -16.94
CA LYS A 176 -7.81 -6.07 -18.15
C LYS A 176 -7.02 -6.99 -19.09
N GLY A 177 -7.73 -7.76 -19.91
CA GLY A 177 -7.17 -8.65 -20.94
C GLY A 177 -7.09 -10.13 -20.52
N HIS A 178 -6.71 -11.00 -21.45
CA HIS A 178 -6.78 -12.47 -21.32
C HIS A 178 -6.07 -13.05 -20.08
N ARG A 179 -5.05 -12.35 -19.55
CA ARG A 179 -4.22 -12.78 -18.41
C ARG A 179 -4.96 -12.65 -17.08
N TYR A 180 -6.10 -11.94 -17.06
CA TYR A 180 -6.82 -11.57 -15.84
C TYR A 180 -8.23 -12.17 -15.77
N ASN A 181 -8.59 -13.07 -16.70
CA ASN A 181 -9.91 -13.71 -16.75
C ASN A 181 -10.31 -14.38 -15.41
N LYS A 182 -9.32 -14.90 -14.67
CA LYS A 182 -9.52 -15.55 -13.35
C LYS A 182 -9.48 -14.58 -12.15
N THR A 183 -9.25 -13.29 -12.36
CA THR A 183 -9.05 -12.30 -11.28
C THR A 183 -9.87 -11.01 -11.41
N THR A 184 -10.43 -10.69 -12.58
CA THR A 184 -11.16 -9.43 -12.87
C THR A 184 -12.18 -9.01 -11.80
N ALA A 185 -13.07 -9.90 -11.38
CA ALA A 185 -14.08 -9.65 -10.34
C ALA A 185 -13.61 -10.05 -8.92
N GLY A 186 -12.36 -10.46 -8.78
CA GLY A 186 -11.75 -11.08 -7.59
C GLY A 186 -11.66 -12.60 -7.74
N ARG A 187 -10.45 -13.15 -7.49
CA ARG A 187 -10.12 -14.57 -7.68
C ARG A 187 -11.17 -15.54 -7.11
N ARG A 188 -11.59 -15.33 -5.85
CA ARG A 188 -12.57 -16.19 -5.18
C ARG A 188 -13.98 -16.06 -5.78
N LYS A 189 -14.39 -14.84 -6.17
CA LYS A 189 -15.70 -14.62 -6.82
C LYS A 189 -15.77 -15.30 -8.18
N THR A 190 -14.73 -15.15 -8.99
CA THR A 190 -14.64 -15.80 -10.30
C THR A 190 -14.60 -17.33 -10.16
N TRP A 191 -13.80 -17.85 -9.23
CA TRP A 191 -13.75 -19.28 -8.95
C TRP A 191 -15.12 -19.82 -8.53
N LYS A 192 -15.82 -19.16 -7.58
CA LYS A 192 -17.15 -19.58 -7.13
C LYS A 192 -18.12 -19.66 -8.32
N ARG A 193 -18.18 -18.63 -9.16
CA ARG A 193 -19.05 -18.61 -10.35
C ARG A 193 -18.81 -19.82 -11.27
N HIS A 194 -17.56 -20.20 -11.53
CA HIS A 194 -17.27 -21.33 -12.44
C HIS A 194 -17.54 -22.70 -11.82
N ASN A 195 -17.55 -22.79 -10.48
CA ASN A 195 -17.76 -24.06 -9.76
C ASN A 195 -19.17 -24.13 -9.15
N THR A 196 -20.03 -23.15 -9.40
CA THR A 196 -21.43 -23.17 -8.93
C THR A 196 -22.25 -23.92 -9.96
N LEU A 197 -22.87 -25.03 -9.54
CA LEU A 197 -23.85 -25.75 -10.35
C LEU A 197 -25.08 -24.87 -10.56
N SER A 198 -25.43 -24.61 -11.82
CA SER A 198 -26.63 -23.84 -12.18
C SER A 198 -27.76 -24.80 -12.52
N LEU A 199 -28.76 -24.88 -11.64
CA LEU A 199 -29.97 -25.67 -11.86
C LEU A 199 -31.12 -24.72 -12.19
N TRP A 200 -31.47 -24.65 -13.48
CA TRP A 200 -32.60 -23.87 -13.95
C TRP A 200 -33.90 -24.63 -13.71
N ARG A 201 -35.00 -23.90 -13.48
CA ARG A 201 -36.33 -24.49 -13.25
C ARG A 201 -36.79 -25.34 -14.43
N TYR A 202 -36.46 -24.91 -15.64
CA TYR A 202 -36.66 -25.62 -16.90
C TYR A 202 -35.30 -25.73 -17.58
N ARG A 203 -34.99 -26.91 -18.12
CA ARG A 203 -33.73 -27.17 -18.83
C ARG A 203 -33.86 -26.83 -20.31
#